data_AF-A0A1T1NX18-F1
#
_entry.id   AF-A0A1T1NX18-F1
#
_cell.length_a   1.000
_cell.length_b   1.000
_cell.length_c   1.000
_cell.angle_alpha   90.00
_cell.angle_beta   90.00
_cell.angle_gamma   90.00
#
_symmetry.space_group_name_H-M   'P 1'
#
loop_
_entity.id
_entity.type
_entity.pdbx_description
1 polymer ?
#
loop_
_entity_poly.entity_id
_entity_poly.type
_entity_poly.pdbx_seq_one_letter_code
_entity_poly.pdbx_strand_id
1 'polypeptide(L)'
;MSNFIFDLDSVKRPLGKLLLSIQTERNTDLLIVQDVISQVKELARALKGRDLIPREILYELHTAIKILRAEIPHLKNGVDGAIKAANEIELAFDLILRGECHGDRVPGVPRII
;
A
#
# COMPACT_ATOMS: atom_id res chain seq x y z
N MET A 1 5.29 -24.66 -12.24
CA MET A 1 5.21 -23.23 -11.91
C MET A 1 3.83 -22.97 -11.33
N SER A 2 3.74 -22.75 -10.00
CA SER A 2 2.45 -22.54 -9.35
C SER A 2 1.90 -21.17 -9.75
N ASN A 3 0.74 -21.17 -10.43
CA ASN A 3 -0.06 -19.98 -10.65
C ASN A 3 -0.65 -19.53 -9.31
N PHE A 4 0.15 -18.81 -8.51
CA PHE A 4 -0.38 -18.07 -7.37
C PHE A 4 -1.19 -16.91 -7.93
N ILE A 5 -2.51 -17.10 -8.06
CA ILE A 5 -3.46 -16.03 -8.33
C ILE A 5 -3.58 -15.29 -7.01
N PHE A 6 -2.74 -14.26 -6.83
CA PHE A 6 -2.95 -13.31 -5.74
C PHE A 6 -4.30 -12.66 -5.98
N ASP A 7 -5.21 -12.79 -5.02
CA ASP A 7 -6.53 -12.20 -5.10
C ASP A 7 -6.40 -10.69 -4.96
N LEU A 8 -6.51 -9.96 -6.08
CA LEU A 8 -6.44 -8.50 -6.08
C LEU A 8 -7.53 -7.88 -5.20
N ASP A 9 -8.66 -8.56 -5.02
CA ASP A 9 -9.75 -8.07 -4.17
C ASP A 9 -9.34 -8.01 -2.69
N SER A 10 -8.35 -8.81 -2.27
CA SER A 10 -7.80 -8.77 -0.92
C SER A 10 -7.16 -7.43 -0.56
N VAL A 11 -6.62 -6.70 -1.54
CA VAL A 11 -6.05 -5.36 -1.34
C VAL A 11 -7.09 -4.27 -1.62
N LYS A 12 -7.88 -4.44 -2.69
CA LYS A 12 -8.88 -3.46 -3.13
C LYS A 12 -9.91 -3.15 -2.05
N ARG A 13 -10.45 -4.18 -1.40
CA ARG A 13 -11.53 -4.00 -0.43
C ARG A 13 -11.09 -3.21 0.81
N PRO A 14 -9.99 -3.55 1.51
CA PRO A 14 -9.50 -2.75 2.63
C PRO A 14 -9.09 -1.33 2.21
N LEU A 15 -8.44 -1.19 1.05
CA LEU A 15 -8.02 0.09 0.52
C LEU A 15 -9.21 1.00 0.23
N GLY A 16 -10.24 0.48 -0.45
CA GLY A 16 -11.48 1.21 -0.71
C GLY A 16 -12.19 1.63 0.57
N LYS A 17 -12.22 0.77 1.59
CA LYS A 17 -12.81 1.08 2.89
C LYS A 17 -12.06 2.22 3.60
N LEU A 18 -10.72 2.21 3.54
CA LEU A 18 -9.88 3.26 4.10
C LEU A 18 -10.14 4.61 3.40
N LEU A 19 -10.09 4.62 2.07
CA LEU A 19 -10.30 5.83 1.28
C LEU A 19 -11.70 6.42 1.49
N LEU A 20 -12.72 5.56 1.55
CA LEU A 20 -14.09 5.99 1.82
C LEU A 20 -14.20 6.68 3.18
N SER A 21 -13.72 6.04 4.26
CA SER A 21 -13.76 6.63 5.61
C SER A 21 -13.03 7.99 5.68
N ILE A 22 -11.88 8.11 5.01
CA ILE A 22 -11.13 9.37 4.96
C ILE A 22 -11.90 10.46 4.21
N GLN A 23 -12.57 10.12 3.11
CA GLN A 23 -13.29 11.09 2.29
C GLN A 23 -14.65 11.50 2.90
N THR A 24 -15.37 10.58 3.53
CA THR A 24 -16.71 10.84 4.09
C THR A 24 -16.68 11.27 5.55
N GLU A 25 -15.92 10.57 6.38
CA GLU A 25 -15.91 10.75 7.84
C GLU A 25 -14.78 11.69 8.30
N ARG A 26 -13.81 11.99 7.42
CA ARG A 26 -12.61 12.78 7.74
C ARG A 26 -11.84 12.21 8.94
N ASN A 27 -11.87 10.88 9.05
CA ASN A 27 -11.26 10.12 10.13
C ASN A 27 -10.51 8.92 9.56
N THR A 28 -9.67 8.30 10.38
CA THR A 28 -8.93 7.09 10.02
C THR A 28 -9.04 6.06 11.13
N ASP A 29 -9.53 4.87 10.80
CA ASP A 29 -9.55 3.72 11.70
C ASP A 29 -8.20 2.98 11.65
N LEU A 30 -7.57 2.85 12.81
CA LEU A 30 -6.29 2.16 12.98
C LEU A 30 -6.34 0.70 12.50
N LEU A 31 -7.45 0.00 12.72
CA LEU A 31 -7.59 -1.40 12.32
C LEU A 31 -7.60 -1.54 10.80
N ILE A 32 -8.29 -0.63 10.11
CA ILE A 32 -8.33 -0.59 8.65
C ILE A 32 -6.94 -0.24 8.10
N VAL A 33 -6.24 0.72 8.72
CA VAL A 33 -4.86 1.06 8.36
C VAL A 33 -3.93 -0.15 8.49
N GLN A 34 -4.00 -0.88 9.61
CA GLN A 34 -3.17 -2.06 9.83
C GLN A 34 -3.45 -3.16 8.81
N ASP A 35 -4.73 -3.40 8.50
CA ASP A 35 -5.12 -4.38 7.48
C ASP A 35 -4.57 -3.97 6.10
N VAL A 36 -4.78 -2.72 5.67
CA VAL A 36 -4.22 -2.21 4.40
C VAL A 36 -2.70 -2.39 4.36
N ILE A 37 -1.97 -2.01 5.41
CA ILE A 37 -0.51 -2.17 5.48
C ILE A 37 -0.10 -3.64 5.36
N SER A 38 -0.83 -4.55 6.01
CA SER A 38 -0.58 -5.99 5.91
C SER A 38 -0.79 -6.48 4.48
N GLN A 39 -1.91 -6.12 3.84
CA GLN A 39 -2.23 -6.58 2.49
C GLN A 39 -1.25 -6.04 1.44
N VAL A 40 -0.81 -4.78 1.53
CA VAL A 40 0.19 -4.25 0.58
C VAL A 40 1.58 -4.87 0.77
N LYS A 41 1.92 -5.29 1.99
CA LYS A 41 3.14 -6.05 2.27
C LYS A 41 3.11 -7.44 1.64
N GLU A 42 1.99 -8.14 1.79
CA GLU A 42 1.78 -9.44 1.15
C GLU A 42 1.74 -9.33 -0.36
N LEU A 43 1.12 -8.28 -0.91
CA LEU A 43 1.14 -7.99 -2.35
C LEU A 43 2.58 -7.83 -2.87
N ALA A 44 3.40 -7.01 -2.20
CA ALA A 44 4.80 -6.85 -2.58
C ALA A 44 5.58 -8.17 -2.50
N ARG A 45 5.29 -9.02 -1.51
CA ARG A 45 5.88 -10.36 -1.41
C ARG A 45 5.45 -11.27 -2.56
N ALA A 46 4.16 -11.25 -2.93
CA ALA A 46 3.60 -12.10 -3.99
C ALA A 46 4.08 -11.71 -5.40
N LEU A 47 4.37 -10.42 -5.59
CA LEU A 47 4.87 -9.86 -6.85
C LEU A 47 6.40 -9.83 -6.96
N LYS A 48 7.12 -10.13 -5.88
CA LYS A 48 8.59 -10.17 -5.87
C LYS A 48 9.12 -11.07 -6.99
N GLY A 49 10.07 -10.54 -7.76
CA GLY A 49 10.73 -11.26 -8.85
C GLY A 49 9.82 -11.62 -10.04
N ARG A 50 8.62 -11.04 -10.14
CA ARG A 50 7.76 -11.22 -11.32
C ARG A 50 8.03 -10.15 -12.36
N ASP A 51 8.23 -10.56 -13.61
CA ASP A 51 8.49 -9.66 -14.73
C ASP A 51 7.21 -8.92 -15.19
N LEU A 52 6.05 -9.53 -14.98
CA LEU A 52 4.75 -8.99 -15.39
C LEU A 52 3.89 -8.68 -14.17
N ILE A 53 3.59 -7.40 -14.00
CA ILE A 53 2.77 -6.89 -12.91
C ILE A 53 1.48 -6.32 -13.51
N PRO A 54 0.30 -6.67 -12.98
CA PRO A 54 -0.95 -6.11 -13.48
C PRO A 54 -0.93 -4.58 -13.37
N ARG A 55 -1.17 -3.88 -14.48
CA ARG A 55 -1.19 -2.40 -14.49
C ARG A 55 -2.25 -1.83 -13.54
N GLU A 56 -3.38 -2.53 -13.42
CA GLU A 56 -4.50 -2.12 -12.59
C GLU A 56 -4.09 -1.95 -11.13
N ILE A 57 -3.35 -2.90 -10.55
CA ILE A 57 -2.93 -2.80 -9.15
C ILE A 57 -1.94 -1.65 -8.94
N LEU A 58 -1.00 -1.44 -9.87
CA LEU A 58 -0.08 -0.30 -9.80
C LEU A 58 -0.84 1.04 -9.84
N TYR A 59 -1.86 1.12 -10.69
CA TYR A 59 -2.69 2.32 -10.80
C TYR A 59 -3.50 2.57 -9.52
N GLU A 60 -4.05 1.53 -8.92
CA GLU A 60 -4.81 1.63 -7.66
C GLU A 60 -3.94 2.07 -6.50
N LEU A 61 -2.76 1.47 -6.30
CA LEU A 61 -1.82 1.88 -5.24
C LEU A 61 -1.40 3.34 -5.43
N HIS A 62 -1.00 3.71 -6.64
CA HIS A 62 -0.59 5.08 -6.96
C HIS A 62 -1.71 6.10 -6.75
N THR A 63 -2.93 5.76 -7.16
CA THR A 63 -4.11 6.62 -6.95
C THR A 63 -4.43 6.77 -5.47
N ALA A 64 -4.38 5.68 -4.70
CA ALA A 64 -4.63 5.71 -3.26
C ALA A 64 -3.59 6.56 -2.52
N ILE A 65 -2.30 6.47 -2.87
CA ILE A 65 -1.26 7.35 -2.31
C ILE A 65 -1.62 8.81 -2.55
N LYS A 66 -1.97 9.18 -3.79
CA LYS A 66 -2.36 10.56 -4.12
C LYS A 66 -3.57 11.05 -3.34
N ILE A 67 -4.60 10.22 -3.23
CA ILE A 67 -5.81 10.56 -2.45
C ILE A 67 -5.44 10.75 -0.98
N LEU A 68 -4.73 9.80 -0.36
CA LEU A 68 -4.32 9.90 1.05
C LEU A 68 -3.52 11.18 1.29
N ARG A 69 -2.54 11.49 0.45
CA ARG A 69 -1.72 12.71 0.57
C ARG A 69 -2.53 13.99 0.45
N ALA A 70 -3.51 14.02 -0.45
CA ALA A 70 -4.39 15.17 -0.63
C ALA A 70 -5.33 15.37 0.57
N GLU A 71 -5.79 14.28 1.19
CA GLU A 71 -6.78 14.33 2.27
C GLU A 71 -6.16 14.50 3.66
N ILE A 72 -4.90 14.11 3.87
CA ILE A 72 -4.20 14.22 5.16
C ILE A 72 -4.33 15.61 5.82
N PRO A 73 -4.13 16.75 5.12
CA PRO A 73 -4.27 18.09 5.72
C PRO A 73 -5.69 18.43 6.16
N HIS A 74 -6.70 17.69 5.69
CA HIS A 74 -8.11 17.94 5.93
C HIS A 74 -8.74 16.94 6.92
N LEU A 75 -7.96 15.99 7.42
CA LEU A 75 -8.40 15.03 8.42
C LEU A 75 -8.61 15.70 9.78
N LYS A 76 -9.71 15.34 10.45
CA LYS A 76 -10.00 15.81 11.81
C LYS A 76 -9.29 14.97 12.86
N ASN A 77 -9.19 13.65 12.61
CA ASN A 77 -8.61 12.66 13.51
C ASN A 77 -7.86 11.60 12.68
N GLY A 78 -6.90 10.91 13.33
CA GLY A 78 -6.20 9.77 12.72
C GLY A 78 -5.17 10.16 11.66
N VAL A 79 -4.70 11.41 11.66
CA VAL A 79 -3.68 11.94 10.72
C VAL A 79 -2.45 11.04 10.66
N ASP A 80 -1.92 10.63 11.82
CA ASP A 80 -0.74 9.75 11.89
C ASP A 80 -0.99 8.38 11.23
N GLY A 81 -2.20 7.85 11.39
CA GLY A 81 -2.62 6.59 10.75
C GLY A 81 -2.65 6.72 9.23
N ALA A 82 -3.21 7.82 8.72
CA ALA A 82 -3.27 8.09 7.28
C ALA A 82 -1.87 8.35 6.69
N ILE A 83 -1.01 9.10 7.39
CA ILE A 83 0.39 9.32 7.00
C ILE A 83 1.12 7.97 6.95
N LYS A 84 0.96 7.14 7.97
CA LYS A 84 1.58 5.81 8.03
C LYS A 84 1.10 4.93 6.87
N ALA A 85 -0.21 4.89 6.61
CA ALA A 85 -0.76 4.15 5.48
C ALA A 85 -0.17 4.63 4.16
N ALA A 86 -0.16 5.95 3.92
CA ALA A 86 0.40 6.52 2.69
C ALA A 86 1.86 6.14 2.49
N ASN A 87 2.69 6.26 3.53
CA ASN A 87 4.11 5.90 3.49
C ASN A 87 4.34 4.41 3.20
N GLU A 88 3.56 3.53 3.84
CA GLU A 88 3.72 2.08 3.67
C GLU A 88 3.21 1.61 2.30
N ILE A 89 2.13 2.21 1.79
CA ILE A 89 1.64 1.93 0.43
C ILE A 89 2.65 2.43 -0.61
N GLU A 90 3.23 3.61 -0.42
CA GLU A 90 4.27 4.18 -1.30
C GLU A 90 5.54 3.33 -1.29
N LEU A 91 5.99 2.89 -0.11
CA LEU A 91 7.11 1.96 0.01
C LEU A 91 6.83 0.64 -0.71
N ALA A 92 5.65 0.05 -0.50
CA ALA A 92 5.26 -1.19 -1.16
C ALA A 92 5.24 -1.03 -2.68
N PHE A 93 4.68 0.07 -3.19
CA PHE A 93 4.64 0.39 -4.61
C PHE A 93 6.06 0.47 -5.21
N ASP A 94 6.96 1.21 -4.56
CA ASP A 94 8.35 1.34 -5.01
C ASP A 94 9.11 0.00 -5.01
N LEU A 95 8.86 -0.84 -4.00
CA LEU A 95 9.45 -2.17 -3.91
C LEU A 95 8.94 -3.07 -5.04
N ILE A 96 7.62 -3.05 -5.30
CA ILE A 96 6.99 -3.81 -6.38
C ILE A 96 7.60 -3.42 -7.72
N LEU A 97 7.78 -2.12 -8.00
CA LEU A 97 8.41 -1.65 -9.24
C LEU A 97 9.86 -2.12 -9.40
N ARG A 98 10.56 -2.37 -8.29
CA ARG A 98 11.94 -2.87 -8.28
C ARG A 98 12.01 -4.41 -8.29
N GLY A 99 10.86 -5.10 -8.27
CA GLY A 99 10.81 -6.56 -8.15
C GLY A 99 11.21 -7.07 -6.77
N GLU A 100 11.10 -6.24 -5.73
CA GLU A 100 11.53 -6.50 -4.36
C GLU A 100 10.34 -6.56 -3.39
N CYS A 101 10.60 -6.96 -2.13
CA CYS A 101 9.65 -6.83 -1.05
C CYS A 101 10.28 -6.27 0.23
N HIS A 102 9.46 -6.08 1.27
CA HIS A 102 9.88 -5.49 2.54
C HIS A 102 10.99 -6.29 3.23
N GLY A 103 11.07 -7.61 3.00
CA GLY A 103 12.15 -8.45 3.54
C GLY A 103 13.53 -8.19 2.90
N ASP A 104 13.57 -7.57 1.71
CA ASP A 104 14.82 -7.22 1.01
C ASP A 104 15.43 -5.92 1.51
N ARG A 105 14.73 -5.22 2.41
CA ARG A 105 15.22 -4.01 3.08
C ARG A 105 15.86 -4.41 4.40
N VAL A 106 17.17 -4.64 4.38
CA VAL A 106 17.96 -4.83 5.61
C VAL A 106 18.28 -3.47 6.22
N PRO A 107 17.82 -3.16 7.45
CA PRO A 107 18.16 -1.90 8.11
C PRO A 107 19.67 -1.73 8.26
N GLY A 108 20.18 -0.52 7.99
CA GLY A 108 21.59 -0.19 8.14
C GLY A 108 22.50 -0.65 7.00
N VAL A 109 21.96 -1.31 5.97
CA VAL A 109 22.71 -1.67 4.75
C VAL A 109 22.42 -0.63 3.66
N PRO A 110 23.37 0.28 3.35
CA PRO A 110 23.19 1.24 2.29
C PRO A 110 23.08 0.53 0.94
N ARG A 111 22.22 1.03 0.07
CA ARG A 111 22.12 0.55 -1.31
C ARG A 111 23.07 1.36 -2.20
N ILE A 112 23.96 0.65 -2.88
CA ILE A 112 24.75 1.21 -3.97
C ILE A 112 23.85 1.13 -5.21
N ILE A 113 23.59 2.28 -5.84
CA ILE A 113 22.82 2.44 -7.08
C ILE A 113 23.82 2.64 -8.21
#